data_AF-A0A929I5T9-F1
#
_entry.id   AF-A0A929I5T9-F1
#
_cell.length_a   1.000
_cell.length_b   1.000
_cell.length_c   1.000
_cell.angle_alpha   90.00
_cell.angle_beta   90.00
_cell.angle_gamma   90.00
#
_symmetry.space_group_name_H-M   'P 1'
#
loop_
_entity.id
_entity.type
_entity.pdbx_description
1 polymer ?
#
loop_
_entity_poly.entity_id
_entity_poly.type
_entity_poly.pdbx_seq_one_letter_code
_entity_poly.pdbx_strand_id
1 'polypeptide(L)'
;MQRPLLMDLENNVYMEGDRLAIIDRRKLPVEVAPVYCSNYEEVAQAIEEMVVQGAGDIAITAGFGLYLAARKLEREEIGDTARLEVAADRLRATRPTGFHLAALLDKALALIKEEEGKKPASVVIHEFLQQVLDRQRDISQATGRHAETLL
;
A
#
# COMPACT_ATOMS: atom_id res chain seq x y z
N MET A 1 26.13 6.40 -2.83
CA MET A 1 25.97 4.96 -2.54
C MET A 1 24.51 4.62 -2.78
N GLN A 2 24.19 3.57 -3.55
CA GLN A 2 22.80 3.15 -3.75
C GLN A 2 22.21 2.68 -2.42
N ARG A 3 21.00 3.11 -2.08
CA ARG A 3 20.33 2.67 -0.84
C ARG A 3 20.08 1.15 -0.92
N PRO A 4 20.24 0.39 0.18
CA PRO A 4 19.87 -1.03 0.20
C PRO A 4 18.42 -1.22 -0.25
N LEU A 5 18.13 -2.26 -1.02
CA LEU A 5 16.83 -2.50 -1.67
C LEU A 5 15.65 -2.32 -0.70
N LEU A 6 15.69 -2.97 0.48
CA LEU A 6 14.61 -2.91 1.44
C LEU A 6 14.50 -1.57 2.19
N MET A 7 15.53 -0.72 2.13
CA MET A 7 15.47 0.65 2.67
C MET A 7 14.86 1.64 1.68
N ASP A 8 14.61 1.20 0.45
CA ASP A 8 13.97 1.98 -0.59
C ASP A 8 12.50 1.57 -0.73
N LEU A 9 11.66 2.12 0.15
CA LEU A 9 10.23 1.76 0.26
C LEU A 9 9.49 1.92 -1.07
N GLU A 10 9.85 2.91 -1.87
CA GLU A 10 9.28 3.20 -3.18
C GLU A 10 9.64 2.14 -4.24
N ASN A 11 10.69 1.35 -4.01
CA ASN A 11 11.10 0.29 -4.93
C ASN A 11 10.65 -1.11 -4.47
N ASN A 12 10.02 -1.22 -3.30
CA ASN A 12 9.48 -2.48 -2.79
C ASN A 12 8.04 -2.75 -3.28
N VAL A 13 7.24 -1.68 -3.39
CA VAL A 13 5.84 -1.72 -3.80
C VAL A 13 5.54 -0.47 -4.63
N TYR A 14 5.34 -0.62 -5.93
CA TYR A 14 5.20 0.51 -6.84
C TYR A 14 4.28 0.22 -8.02
N MET A 15 3.71 1.28 -8.58
CA MET A 15 2.92 1.17 -9.81
C MET A 15 3.84 1.06 -11.03
N GLU A 16 3.65 0.01 -11.82
CA GLU A 16 4.25 -0.15 -13.14
C GLU A 16 3.14 -0.12 -14.20
N GLY A 17 2.96 1.04 -14.83
CA GLY A 17 1.82 1.30 -15.70
C GLY A 17 0.50 1.19 -14.93
N ASP A 18 -0.31 0.19 -15.29
CA ASP A 18 -1.63 -0.04 -14.69
C ASP A 18 -1.65 -1.16 -13.65
N ARG A 19 -0.49 -1.70 -13.28
CA ARG A 19 -0.37 -2.82 -12.32
C ARG A 19 0.51 -2.43 -11.15
N LEU A 20 0.22 -3.01 -9.99
CA LEU A 20 1.08 -2.92 -8.82
C LEU A 20 2.17 -3.98 -8.92
N ALA A 21 3.43 -3.59 -8.83
CA ALA A 21 4.57 -4.47 -8.68
C ALA A 21 4.93 -4.57 -7.18
N ILE A 22 5.06 -5.79 -6.68
CA ILE A 22 5.45 -6.10 -5.30
C ILE A 22 6.70 -6.97 -5.35
N ILE A 23 7.81 -6.54 -4.78
CA ILE A 23 9.02 -7.36 -4.71
C ILE A 23 8.76 -8.59 -3.83
N ASP A 24 8.95 -9.79 -4.40
CA ASP A 24 8.68 -11.06 -3.71
C ASP A 24 9.72 -11.35 -2.63
N ARG A 25 9.38 -11.06 -1.38
CA ARG A 25 10.27 -11.26 -0.23
C ARG A 25 10.59 -12.72 0.04
N ARG A 26 9.83 -13.67 -0.52
CA ARG A 26 10.06 -15.12 -0.37
C ARG A 26 11.27 -15.60 -1.17
N LYS A 27 11.68 -14.82 -2.18
CA LYS A 27 12.79 -15.14 -3.09
C LYS A 27 14.11 -14.48 -2.70
N LEU A 28 14.07 -13.50 -1.79
CA LEU A 28 15.27 -12.83 -1.32
C LEU A 28 16.12 -13.77 -0.44
N PRO A 29 17.46 -13.63 -0.46
CA PRO A 29 18.26 -12.72 -1.28
C PRO A 29 18.65 -13.30 -2.66
N VAL A 30 18.16 -14.50 -3.01
CA VAL A 30 18.59 -15.25 -4.20
C VAL A 30 18.15 -14.58 -5.50
N GLU A 31 16.93 -14.05 -5.53
CA GLU A 31 16.34 -13.42 -6.72
C GLU A 31 15.52 -12.19 -6.31
N VAL A 32 15.69 -11.09 -7.06
CA VAL A 32 14.86 -9.89 -6.96
C VAL A 32 13.85 -9.94 -8.10
N ALA A 33 12.65 -10.43 -7.82
CA ALA A 33 11.59 -10.56 -8.81
C ALA A 33 10.27 -9.96 -8.30
N PRO A 34 9.58 -9.12 -9.10
CA PRO A 34 8.26 -8.61 -8.74
C PRO A 34 7.16 -9.64 -9.01
N VAL A 35 6.13 -9.64 -8.15
CA VAL A 35 4.79 -10.15 -8.44
C VAL A 35 3.93 -8.97 -8.88
N TYR A 36 3.20 -9.15 -9.98
CA TYR A 36 2.33 -8.12 -10.53
C TYR A 36 0.88 -8.38 -10.16
N CYS A 37 0.20 -7.36 -9.64
CA CYS A 37 -1.22 -7.38 -9.30
C CYS A 37 -1.97 -6.31 -10.11
N SER A 38 -3.08 -6.69 -10.74
CA SER A 38 -3.90 -5.83 -11.60
C SER A 38 -5.21 -5.39 -10.94
N ASN A 39 -5.55 -5.97 -9.79
CA ASN A 39 -6.75 -5.66 -9.03
C ASN A 39 -6.52 -5.91 -7.53
N TYR A 40 -7.46 -5.45 -6.69
CA TYR A 40 -7.34 -5.55 -5.24
C TYR A 40 -7.40 -6.99 -4.70
N GLU A 41 -8.00 -7.94 -5.42
CA GLU A 41 -8.04 -9.36 -5.01
C GLU A 41 -6.65 -10.01 -5.18
N GLU A 42 -5.96 -9.73 -6.29
CA GLU A 42 -4.58 -10.19 -6.50
C GLU A 42 -3.63 -9.58 -5.46
N VAL A 43 -3.84 -8.32 -5.09
CA VAL A 43 -3.10 -7.67 -4.00
C VAL A 43 -3.39 -8.37 -2.66
N ALA A 44 -4.65 -8.69 -2.39
CA ALA A 44 -5.04 -9.38 -1.16
C ALA A 44 -4.37 -10.76 -1.06
N GLN A 45 -4.38 -11.53 -2.16
CA GLN A 45 -3.68 -12.81 -2.25
C GLN A 45 -2.18 -12.66 -2.01
N ALA A 46 -1.53 -11.64 -2.59
CA ALA A 46 -0.10 -11.41 -2.39
C ALA A 46 0.26 -11.12 -0.91
N ILE A 47 -0.60 -10.41 -0.17
CA ILE A 47 -0.43 -10.16 1.28
C ILE A 47 -0.62 -11.45 2.10
N GLU A 48 -1.62 -12.26 1.74
CA GLU A 48 -1.91 -13.55 2.40
C GLU A 48 -0.75 -14.52 2.21
N GLU A 49 -0.21 -14.60 0.99
CA GLU A 49 0.91 -15.46 0.63
C GLU A 49 2.29 -14.96 1.08
N MET A 50 2.35 -13.83 1.81
CA MET A 50 3.61 -13.25 2.32
C MET A 50 4.59 -12.83 1.23
N VAL A 51 4.11 -12.46 0.04
CA VAL A 51 4.92 -11.80 -1.01
C VAL A 51 5.52 -10.51 -0.44
N VAL A 52 4.71 -9.76 0.32
CA VAL A 52 5.12 -8.62 1.14
C VAL A 52 4.99 -8.95 2.62
N GLN A 53 5.86 -8.35 3.43
CA GLN A 53 5.94 -8.59 4.88
C GLN A 53 6.22 -7.26 5.60
N GLY A 54 6.16 -7.20 6.93
CA GLY A 54 6.41 -5.97 7.67
C GLY A 54 5.21 -5.02 7.69
N ALA A 55 4.91 -4.45 8.87
CA ALA A 55 3.64 -3.78 9.12
C ALA A 55 3.37 -2.59 8.18
N GLY A 56 4.39 -1.76 7.93
CA GLY A 56 4.25 -0.61 7.03
C GLY A 56 4.09 -0.98 5.56
N ASP A 57 4.92 -1.91 5.06
CA ASP A 57 4.85 -2.34 3.66
C ASP A 57 3.54 -3.07 3.35
N ILE A 58 3.07 -3.92 4.27
CA ILE A 58 1.75 -4.56 4.17
C ILE A 58 0.64 -3.50 4.08
N ALA A 59 0.68 -2.46 4.92
CA ALA A 59 -0.32 -1.40 4.93
C ALA A 59 -0.32 -0.59 3.62
N ILE A 60 0.86 -0.19 3.13
CA ILE A 60 1.01 0.52 1.85
C ILE A 60 0.53 -0.36 0.69
N THR A 61 0.86 -1.65 0.70
CA THR A 61 0.42 -2.62 -0.32
C THR A 61 -1.11 -2.71 -0.36
N ALA A 62 -1.75 -2.83 0.80
CA ALA A 62 -3.21 -2.81 0.89
C ALA A 62 -3.80 -1.49 0.37
N GLY A 63 -3.18 -0.36 0.72
CA GLY A 63 -3.56 0.95 0.19
C GLY A 63 -3.51 1.03 -1.35
N PHE A 64 -2.47 0.47 -1.97
CA PHE A 64 -2.40 0.34 -3.42
C PHE A 64 -3.46 -0.61 -3.99
N GLY A 65 -3.83 -1.67 -3.25
CA GLY A 65 -5.01 -2.49 -3.58
C GLY A 65 -6.28 -1.65 -3.66
N LEU A 66 -6.54 -0.80 -2.68
CA LEU A 66 -7.68 0.11 -2.67
C LEU A 66 -7.61 1.13 -3.83
N TYR A 67 -6.41 1.63 -4.13
CA TYR A 67 -6.17 2.49 -5.30
C TYR A 67 -6.55 1.81 -6.62
N LEU A 68 -6.17 0.53 -6.82
CA LEU A 68 -6.56 -0.24 -8.01
C LEU A 68 -8.09 -0.41 -8.09
N ALA A 69 -8.75 -0.66 -6.95
CA ALA A 69 -10.22 -0.73 -6.90
C ALA A 69 -10.87 0.59 -7.32
N ALA A 70 -10.38 1.73 -6.80
CA ALA A 70 -10.85 3.05 -7.18
C ALA A 70 -10.68 3.34 -8.67
N ARG A 71 -9.49 3.08 -9.23
CA ARG A 71 -9.26 3.26 -10.67
C ARG A 71 -10.19 2.42 -11.54
N LYS A 72 -10.50 1.20 -11.12
CA LYS A 72 -11.43 0.33 -11.85
C LYS A 72 -12.84 0.93 -11.87
N LEU A 73 -13.35 1.35 -10.71
CA LEU A 73 -14.67 1.96 -10.59
C LEU A 73 -14.78 3.26 -11.40
N GLU A 74 -13.74 4.09 -11.36
CA GLU A 74 -13.66 5.32 -12.16
C GLU A 74 -13.70 5.06 -13.67
N ARG A 75 -12.99 4.02 -14.17
CA ARG A 75 -13.02 3.63 -15.58
C ARG A 75 -14.38 3.07 -16.01
N GLU A 76 -15.10 2.43 -15.09
CA GLU A 76 -16.45 1.91 -15.33
C GLU A 76 -17.53 3.00 -15.15
N GLU A 77 -17.14 4.24 -14.81
CA GLU A 77 -18.03 5.37 -14.48
C GLU A 77 -18.99 5.05 -13.32
N ILE A 78 -18.56 4.18 -12.40
CA ILE A 78 -19.31 3.77 -11.21
C ILE A 78 -18.81 4.58 -10.01
N GLY A 79 -19.51 5.66 -9.69
CA GLY A 79 -19.28 6.42 -8.46
C GLY A 79 -19.91 5.74 -7.25
N ASP A 80 -19.30 4.66 -6.73
CA ASP A 80 -19.85 3.88 -5.63
C ASP A 80 -18.83 3.64 -4.51
N THR A 81 -18.86 4.53 -3.51
CA THR A 81 -18.05 4.43 -2.28
C THR A 81 -18.33 3.13 -1.52
N ALA A 82 -19.52 2.52 -1.63
CA ALA A 82 -19.81 1.25 -0.96
C ALA A 82 -18.99 0.09 -1.56
N ARG A 83 -18.69 0.14 -2.86
CA ARG A 83 -17.79 -0.86 -3.48
C ARG A 83 -16.33 -0.70 -3.04
N LEU A 84 -15.90 0.53 -2.74
CA LEU A 84 -14.58 0.75 -2.14
C LEU A 84 -14.50 0.18 -0.73
N GLU A 85 -15.58 0.25 0.04
CA GLU A 85 -15.64 -0.39 1.35
C GLU A 85 -15.54 -1.91 1.26
N VAL A 86 -16.20 -2.54 0.29
CA VAL A 86 -16.03 -4.00 0.05
C VAL A 86 -14.58 -4.35 -0.25
N ALA A 87 -13.90 -3.57 -1.09
CA ALA A 87 -12.48 -3.78 -1.38
C ALA A 87 -11.61 -3.59 -0.12
N ALA A 88 -11.87 -2.54 0.67
CA ALA A 88 -11.16 -2.29 1.91
C ALA A 88 -11.37 -3.41 2.94
N ASP A 89 -12.59 -3.91 3.10
CA ASP A 89 -12.91 -5.04 3.96
C ASP A 89 -12.15 -6.31 3.53
N ARG A 90 -12.13 -6.60 2.23
CA ARG A 90 -11.38 -7.73 1.67
C ARG A 90 -9.88 -7.63 1.98
N LEU A 91 -9.30 -6.44 1.81
CA LEU A 91 -7.90 -6.17 2.09
C LEU A 91 -7.61 -6.24 3.61
N ARG A 92 -8.53 -5.75 4.45
CA ARG A 92 -8.44 -5.84 5.92
C ARG A 92 -8.42 -7.29 6.41
N ALA A 93 -9.20 -8.15 5.77
CA ALA A 93 -9.29 -9.58 6.11
C ALA A 93 -7.98 -10.37 5.86
N THR A 94 -7.07 -9.87 5.02
CA THR A 94 -5.79 -10.54 4.71
C THR A 94 -4.90 -10.71 5.94
N ARG A 95 -4.98 -9.77 6.89
CA ARG A 95 -4.24 -9.75 8.16
C ARG A 95 -5.11 -9.17 9.27
N PRO A 96 -5.98 -9.98 9.92
CA PRO A 96 -6.92 -9.49 10.92
C PRO A 96 -6.29 -8.80 12.14
N THR A 97 -5.04 -9.13 12.46
CA THR A 97 -4.25 -8.50 13.54
C THR A 97 -3.41 -7.29 13.07
N GLY A 98 -3.46 -6.96 11.79
CA GLY A 98 -2.69 -5.90 11.15
C GLY A 98 -3.25 -4.51 11.44
N PHE A 99 -3.05 -4.01 12.66
CA PHE A 99 -3.53 -2.68 13.07
C PHE A 99 -3.13 -1.56 12.10
N HIS A 100 -1.86 -1.56 11.64
CA HIS A 100 -1.37 -0.55 10.69
C HIS A 100 -2.11 -0.60 9.36
N LEU A 101 -2.42 -1.80 8.86
CA LEU A 101 -3.18 -1.97 7.62
C LEU A 101 -4.60 -1.42 7.81
N ALA A 102 -5.30 -1.83 8.87
CA ALA A 102 -6.65 -1.37 9.15
C ALA A 102 -6.70 0.16 9.27
N ALA A 103 -5.82 0.75 10.09
CA ALA A 103 -5.77 2.20 10.30
C ALA A 103 -5.47 2.98 9.01
N LEU A 104 -4.62 2.44 8.12
CA LEU A 104 -4.34 3.08 6.83
C LEU A 104 -5.57 3.08 5.93
N LEU A 105 -6.25 1.93 5.79
CA LEU A 105 -7.45 1.82 4.96
C LEU A 105 -8.58 2.71 5.48
N ASP A 106 -8.83 2.69 6.78
CA ASP A 106 -9.86 3.51 7.42
C ASP A 106 -9.59 5.00 7.19
N LYS A 107 -8.32 5.43 7.27
CA LYS A 107 -7.93 6.81 6.99
C LYS A 107 -8.11 7.16 5.52
N ALA A 108 -7.76 6.27 4.60
CA ALA A 108 -7.94 6.49 3.17
C ALA A 108 -9.43 6.66 2.83
N LEU A 109 -10.31 5.80 3.34
CA LEU A 109 -11.76 5.88 3.14
C LEU A 109 -12.35 7.18 3.70
N ALA A 110 -11.91 7.60 4.89
CA ALA A 110 -12.32 8.88 5.46
C ALA A 110 -11.92 10.07 4.56
N LEU A 111 -10.69 10.08 4.04
CA LEU A 111 -10.22 11.13 3.13
C LEU A 111 -11.01 11.14 1.80
N ILE A 112 -11.33 9.97 1.24
CA ILE A 112 -12.16 9.86 0.03
C ILE A 112 -13.53 10.52 0.27
N LYS A 113 -14.14 10.27 1.43
CA LYS A 113 -15.41 10.86 1.81
C LYS A 113 -15.33 12.39 2.00
N GLU A 114 -14.23 12.90 2.58
CA GLU A 114 -14.01 14.35 2.75
C GLU A 114 -13.82 15.09 1.40
N GLU A 115 -13.25 14.39 0.42
CA GLU A 115 -12.94 14.90 -0.92
C GLU A 115 -13.98 14.50 -1.99
N GLU A 116 -15.10 13.90 -1.58
CA GLU A 116 -16.17 13.45 -2.47
C GLU A 116 -16.68 14.61 -3.35
N GLY A 117 -16.73 14.37 -4.66
CA GLY A 117 -17.13 15.38 -5.66
C GLY A 117 -16.07 16.46 -5.96
N LYS A 118 -14.95 16.50 -5.23
CA LYS A 118 -13.83 17.45 -5.48
C LYS A 118 -12.69 16.80 -6.25
N LYS A 119 -12.34 15.56 -5.90
CA LYS A 119 -11.26 14.80 -6.54
C LYS A 119 -11.70 13.36 -6.80
N PRO A 120 -11.17 12.70 -7.85
CA PRO A 120 -11.31 11.25 -8.01
C PRO A 120 -10.69 10.52 -6.81
N ALA A 121 -11.32 9.43 -6.37
CA ALA A 121 -10.88 8.65 -5.21
C ALA A 121 -9.46 8.10 -5.41
N SER A 122 -9.10 7.69 -6.63
CA SER A 122 -7.76 7.20 -6.96
C SER A 122 -6.68 8.28 -6.73
N VAL A 123 -6.98 9.54 -7.03
CA VAL A 123 -6.07 10.67 -6.80
C VAL A 123 -5.88 10.90 -5.30
N VAL A 124 -6.97 10.90 -4.53
CA VAL A 124 -6.94 11.07 -3.07
C VAL A 124 -6.10 9.97 -2.41
N ILE A 125 -6.33 8.71 -2.78
CA ILE A 125 -5.57 7.58 -2.25
C ILE A 125 -4.09 7.70 -2.60
N HIS A 126 -3.76 8.00 -3.87
CA HIS A 126 -2.37 8.09 -4.30
C HIS A 126 -1.62 9.20 -3.56
N GLU A 127 -2.18 10.42 -3.46
CA GLU A 127 -1.59 11.52 -2.69
C GLU A 127 -1.38 11.13 -1.23
N PHE A 128 -2.35 10.47 -0.60
CA PHE A 128 -2.23 9.99 0.77
C PHE A 128 -1.12 8.95 0.94
N LEU A 129 -1.00 7.98 0.03
CA LEU A 129 0.04 6.94 0.11
C LEU A 129 1.45 7.53 -0.03
N GLN A 130 1.64 8.54 -0.89
CA GLN A 130 2.93 9.24 -0.99
C GLN A 130 3.31 9.89 0.36
N GLN A 131 2.35 10.55 1.03
CA GLN A 131 2.59 11.12 2.36
C GLN A 131 2.93 10.06 3.40
N VAL A 132 2.28 8.89 3.35
CA VAL A 132 2.56 7.77 4.26
C VAL A 132 3.97 7.22 4.02
N LEU A 133 4.37 7.02 2.75
CA LEU A 133 5.70 6.56 2.36
C LEU A 133 6.80 7.49 2.86
N ASP A 134 6.65 8.80 2.63
CA ASP A 134 7.58 9.81 3.10
C ASP A 134 7.71 9.81 4.63
N ARG A 135 6.56 9.80 5.33
CA ARG A 135 6.55 9.76 6.79
C ARG A 135 7.18 8.50 7.35
N GLN A 136 6.95 7.33 6.74
CA GLN A 136 7.54 6.08 7.17
C GLN A 136 9.07 6.10 7.00
N ARG A 137 9.57 6.67 5.90
CA ARG A 137 11.00 6.88 5.68
C ARG A 137 11.61 7.77 6.75
N ASP A 138 10.98 8.91 7.04
CA ASP A 138 11.48 9.87 8.03
C ASP A 138 11.52 9.27 9.44
N ILE A 139 10.45 8.59 9.85
CA ILE A 139 10.38 7.92 11.16
C ILE A 139 11.46 6.84 11.24
N SER A 140 11.60 6.00 10.21
CA SER A 140 12.61 4.93 10.21
C SER A 140 14.03 5.47 10.35
N GLN A 141 14.36 6.54 9.63
CA GLN A 141 15.68 7.19 9.73
C GLN A 141 15.89 7.83 11.11
N ALA A 142 14.89 8.54 11.63
CA ALA A 142 14.97 9.15 12.95
C ALA A 142 15.16 8.09 14.05
N THR A 143 14.40 6.99 14.00
CA THR A 143 14.55 5.86 14.92
C THR A 143 15.97 5.28 14.85
N GLY A 144 16.52 5.09 13.65
CA GLY A 144 17.90 4.62 13.49
C GLY A 144 18.93 5.55 14.13
N ARG A 145 18.84 6.86 13.85
CA ARG A 145 19.74 7.88 14.45
C ARG A 145 19.64 7.93 15.97
N HIS A 146 18.43 7.82 16.53
CA HIS A 146 18.25 7.80 17.98
C HIS A 146 18.79 6.51 18.60
N ALA A 147 18.53 5.36 17.99
CA ALA A 147 19.02 4.07 18.48
C ALA A 147 20.55 4.01 18.49
N GLU A 148 21.21 4.59 17.48
CA GLU A 148 22.68 4.71 17.43
C GLU A 148 23.25 5.42 18.66
N THR A 149 22.56 6.42 19.23
CA THR A 149 23.04 7.12 20.44
C THR A 149 22.95 6.29 21.72
N LEU A 150 22.30 5.13 21.68
CA LEU A 150 22.06 4.25 22.83
C LEU A 150 22.89 2.95 22.77
N LEU A 151 23.60 2.71 21.66
CA LEU A 151 24.43 1.52 21.42
C LEU A 151 25.92 1.86 21.54
#